data_AF-A0A523GNW5-F1
#
_entry.id   AF-A0A523GNW5-F1
#
_cell.length_a   1.000
_cell.length_b   1.000
_cell.length_c   1.000
_cell.angle_alpha   90.00
_cell.angle_beta   90.00
_cell.angle_gamma   90.00
#
_symmetry.space_group_name_H-M   'P 1'
#
loop_
_entity.id
_entity.type
_entity.pdbx_description
1 polymer ?
#
loop_
_entity_poly.entity_id
_entity_poly.type
_entity_poly.pdbx_seq_one_letter_code
_entity_poly.pdbx_strand_id
1 'polypeptide(L)'
;MKTIKFIFLSFALVFFTLSVQAQRGARMGYVDMEYILESVPEYQEASTQLAGKVQRWKKDLDKMNDEIEQMKLNLSNERVLLTKELIEEREEEIKILEDEMLKYQHDRFGPNGDLDIQRRQLVQPIQDQVFNIVQEIAEAKKYDFIFDKSADVVMLFASKRNDISEQVLRSINRAARREEAKSRKDKKEIEKREELSLEEENEVTEREIAAEERKNERERLLEERKRVRDSVRAANKIEFEEKRRLLIEERQRRKDSLSKIRNGEDPPVEGDGEGNGGDGNGGGLK
;
A
#
# COMPACT_ATOMS: atom_id res chain seq x y z
N MET A 1 65.35 43.77 -23.07
CA MET A 1 64.83 42.40 -23.37
C MET A 1 64.22 41.70 -22.16
N LYS A 2 64.86 41.69 -20.97
CA LYS A 2 64.31 41.00 -19.79
C LYS A 2 62.96 41.57 -19.32
N THR A 3 62.81 42.89 -19.29
CA THR A 3 61.57 43.59 -18.92
C THR A 3 60.39 43.31 -19.86
N ILE A 4 60.64 43.25 -21.18
CA ILE A 4 59.62 42.89 -22.19
C ILE A 4 59.16 41.44 -22.00
N LYS A 5 60.07 40.51 -21.66
CA LYS A 5 59.72 39.12 -21.35
C LYS A 5 58.86 39.00 -20.09
N PHE A 6 59.13 39.81 -19.04
CA PHE A 6 58.31 39.84 -17.84
C PHE A 6 56.91 40.43 -18.07
N ILE A 7 56.80 41.47 -18.90
CA ILE A 7 55.49 42.04 -19.28
C ILE A 7 54.68 41.03 -20.10
N PHE A 8 55.31 40.33 -21.05
CA PHE A 8 54.63 39.31 -21.85
C PHE A 8 54.19 38.11 -20.98
N LEU A 9 55.00 37.70 -20.00
CA LEU A 9 54.65 36.65 -19.05
C LEU A 9 53.49 37.06 -18.12
N SER A 10 53.48 38.30 -17.64
CA SER A 10 52.39 38.88 -16.86
C SER A 10 51.09 38.92 -17.67
N PHE A 11 51.16 39.36 -18.93
CA PHE A 11 50.00 39.42 -19.82
C PHE A 11 49.47 38.01 -20.15
N ALA A 12 50.35 37.04 -20.40
CA ALA A 12 49.96 35.65 -20.60
C ALA A 12 49.31 35.04 -19.35
N LEU A 13 49.78 35.38 -18.15
CA LEU A 13 49.19 34.93 -16.89
C LEU A 13 47.77 35.50 -16.69
N VAL A 14 47.56 36.77 -17.02
CA VAL A 14 46.23 37.42 -16.97
C VAL A 14 45.27 36.83 -18.01
N PHE A 15 45.75 36.56 -19.23
CA PHE A 15 44.91 35.88 -20.24
C PHE A 15 44.57 34.43 -19.87
N PHE A 16 45.48 33.74 -19.18
CA PHE A 16 45.25 32.39 -18.69
C PHE A 16 44.19 32.36 -17.58
N THR A 17 44.20 33.32 -16.65
CA THR A 17 43.20 33.39 -15.58
C THR A 17 41.80 33.78 -16.08
N LEU A 18 41.71 34.65 -17.10
CA LEU A 18 40.44 35.01 -17.74
C LEU A 18 39.82 33.82 -18.51
N SER A 19 40.65 32.97 -19.12
CA SER A 19 40.19 31.79 -19.86
C SER A 19 39.56 30.72 -18.95
N VAL A 20 40.05 30.59 -17.72
CA VAL A 20 39.56 29.59 -16.73
C VAL A 20 38.16 29.93 -16.20
N GLN A 21 37.76 31.20 -16.16
CA GLN A 21 36.41 31.57 -15.71
C GLN A 21 35.33 31.37 -16.77
N ALA A 22 35.69 31.33 -18.06
CA ALA A 22 34.74 31.17 -19.16
C ALA A 22 34.23 29.73 -19.39
N GLN A 23 34.82 28.72 -18.72
CA GLN A 23 34.47 27.30 -18.91
C GLN A 23 33.50 26.73 -17.87
N ARG A 24 32.88 27.56 -17.02
CA ARG A 24 31.74 27.09 -16.21
C ARG A 24 30.51 26.98 -17.09
N GLY A 25 30.36 25.85 -17.78
CA GLY A 25 29.11 25.49 -18.44
C GLY A 25 27.97 25.41 -17.42
N ALA A 26 26.75 25.74 -17.86
CA ALA A 26 25.57 25.69 -17.01
C ALA A 26 25.41 24.30 -16.38
N ARG A 27 25.27 24.25 -15.06
CA ARG A 27 25.04 23.03 -14.30
C ARG A 27 23.57 22.69 -14.36
N MET A 28 23.25 21.64 -15.11
CA MET A 28 21.88 21.18 -15.30
C MET A 28 21.65 19.86 -14.56
N GLY A 29 20.59 19.81 -13.75
CA GLY A 29 20.07 18.60 -13.13
C GLY A 29 18.69 18.25 -13.70
N TYR A 30 18.19 17.06 -13.37
CA TYR A 30 16.80 16.72 -13.59
C TYR A 30 16.21 15.94 -12.42
N VAL A 31 14.90 16.03 -12.30
CA VAL A 31 14.06 15.28 -11.36
C VAL A 31 12.96 14.57 -12.12
N ASP A 32 12.51 13.44 -11.59
CA ASP A 32 11.29 12.77 -12.01
C ASP A 32 10.23 13.03 -10.95
N MET A 33 9.39 14.05 -11.17
CA MET A 33 8.42 14.49 -10.17
C MET A 33 7.35 13.43 -9.91
N GLU A 34 6.91 12.73 -10.96
CA GLU A 34 5.96 11.63 -10.86
C GLU A 34 6.51 10.52 -9.97
N TYR A 35 7.73 10.06 -10.23
CA TYR A 35 8.39 9.05 -9.39
C TYR A 35 8.54 9.49 -7.92
N ILE A 36 8.92 10.75 -7.69
CA ILE A 36 9.09 11.29 -6.34
C ILE A 36 7.73 11.29 -5.63
N LEU A 37 6.68 11.85 -6.24
CA LEU A 37 5.35 11.94 -5.63
C LEU A 37 4.77 10.54 -5.38
N GLU A 38 4.86 9.62 -6.33
CA GLU A 38 4.38 8.25 -6.16
C GLU A 38 5.07 7.51 -5.01
N SER A 39 6.32 7.86 -4.71
CA SER A 39 7.10 7.26 -3.62
C SER A 39 6.81 7.87 -2.25
N VAL A 40 6.08 8.99 -2.18
CA VAL A 40 5.75 9.69 -0.92
C VAL A 40 4.43 9.11 -0.34
N PRO A 41 4.44 8.56 0.88
CA PRO A 41 3.25 7.93 1.48
C PRO A 41 2.02 8.87 1.55
N GLU A 42 2.24 10.14 1.86
CA GLU A 42 1.20 11.17 1.96
C GLU A 42 0.48 11.37 0.62
N TYR A 43 1.22 11.28 -0.49
CA TYR A 43 0.64 11.38 -1.83
C TYR A 43 -0.18 10.15 -2.19
N GLN A 44 0.30 8.95 -1.83
CA GLN A 44 -0.44 7.71 -2.02
C GLN A 44 -1.77 7.72 -1.25
N GLU A 45 -1.75 8.23 -0.02
CA GLU A 45 -2.95 8.40 0.78
C GLU A 45 -3.92 9.40 0.13
N ALA A 46 -3.43 10.59 -0.24
CA ALA A 46 -4.22 11.61 -0.93
C ALA A 46 -4.85 11.07 -2.24
N SER A 47 -4.07 10.34 -3.03
CA SER A 47 -4.52 9.69 -4.26
C SER A 47 -5.62 8.66 -4.00
N THR A 48 -5.45 7.83 -2.96
CA THR A 48 -6.46 6.85 -2.54
C THR A 48 -7.75 7.53 -2.07
N GLN A 49 -7.64 8.60 -1.28
CA GLN A 49 -8.80 9.37 -0.82
C GLN A 49 -9.57 10.01 -1.99
N LEU A 50 -8.85 10.59 -2.96
CA LEU A 50 -9.41 11.17 -4.18
C LEU A 50 -10.09 10.10 -5.04
N ALA A 51 -9.42 8.97 -5.28
CA ALA A 51 -10.00 7.86 -6.04
C ALA A 51 -11.30 7.36 -5.41
N GLY A 52 -11.35 7.25 -4.08
CA GLY A 52 -12.56 6.90 -3.35
C GLY A 52 -13.70 7.92 -3.53
N LYS A 53 -13.41 9.23 -3.54
CA LYS A 53 -14.40 10.29 -3.80
C LYS A 53 -14.91 10.23 -5.24
N VAL A 54 -14.00 10.10 -6.21
CA VAL A 54 -14.34 9.96 -7.64
C VAL A 54 -15.25 8.76 -7.85
N GLN A 55 -14.95 7.61 -7.25
CA GLN A 55 -15.77 6.42 -7.40
C GLN A 55 -17.18 6.61 -6.82
N ARG A 56 -17.33 7.35 -5.72
CA ARG A 56 -18.64 7.68 -5.15
C ARG A 56 -19.44 8.60 -6.08
N TRP A 57 -18.84 9.68 -6.56
CA TRP A 57 -19.51 10.60 -7.48
C TRP A 57 -19.90 9.94 -8.81
N LYS A 58 -19.07 9.02 -9.32
CA LYS A 58 -19.43 8.20 -10.49
C LYS A 58 -20.66 7.35 -10.21
N LYS A 59 -20.70 6.64 -9.07
CA LYS A 59 -21.87 5.83 -8.68
C LYS A 59 -23.13 6.67 -8.50
N ASP A 60 -23.01 7.90 -8.01
CA ASP A 60 -24.15 8.79 -7.86
C ASP A 60 -24.65 9.26 -9.24
N LEU A 61 -23.75 9.58 -10.18
CA LEU A 61 -24.12 9.87 -11.57
C LEU A 61 -24.76 8.67 -12.27
N ASP A 62 -24.22 7.46 -12.08
CA ASP A 62 -24.78 6.25 -12.67
C ASP A 62 -26.23 6.04 -12.18
N LYS A 63 -26.50 6.26 -10.89
CA LYS A 63 -27.87 6.18 -10.33
C LYS A 63 -28.82 7.22 -10.93
N MET A 64 -28.36 8.48 -11.06
CA MET A 64 -29.16 9.55 -11.68
C MET A 64 -29.48 9.20 -13.13
N ASN A 65 -28.50 8.67 -13.87
CA ASN A 65 -28.71 8.24 -15.25
C ASN A 65 -29.71 7.08 -15.34
N ASP A 66 -29.56 6.07 -14.48
CA ASP A 66 -30.49 4.92 -14.43
C ASP A 66 -31.92 5.39 -14.11
N GLU A 67 -32.09 6.33 -13.18
CA GLU A 67 -33.39 6.91 -12.83
C GLU A 67 -34.02 7.66 -14.02
N ILE A 68 -33.24 8.48 -14.71
CA ILE A 68 -33.67 9.19 -15.92
C ILE A 68 -34.08 8.21 -17.02
N GLU A 69 -33.30 7.16 -17.25
CA GLU A 69 -33.61 6.13 -18.25
C GLU A 69 -34.89 5.37 -17.90
N GLN A 70 -35.11 5.01 -16.63
CA GLN A 70 -36.33 4.36 -16.18
C GLN A 70 -37.56 5.25 -16.36
N MET A 71 -37.49 6.53 -16.00
CA MET A 71 -38.60 7.47 -16.20
C MET A 71 -38.93 7.65 -17.69
N LYS A 72 -37.92 7.77 -18.55
CA LYS A 72 -38.11 7.85 -20.01
C LYS A 72 -38.78 6.59 -20.56
N LEU A 73 -38.35 5.41 -20.10
CA LEU A 73 -38.93 4.14 -20.51
C LEU A 73 -40.40 4.04 -20.05
N ASN A 74 -40.68 4.38 -18.80
CA ASN A 74 -42.03 4.37 -18.24
C ASN A 74 -42.96 5.34 -19.00
N LEU A 75 -42.50 6.57 -19.25
CA LEU A 75 -43.25 7.54 -20.05
C LEU A 75 -43.52 7.01 -21.46
N SER A 76 -42.55 6.36 -22.10
CA SER A 76 -42.72 5.77 -23.44
C SER A 76 -43.78 4.67 -23.46
N ASN A 77 -43.78 3.78 -22.45
CA ASN A 77 -44.73 2.68 -22.34
C ASN A 77 -46.14 3.15 -21.98
N GLU A 78 -46.26 4.13 -21.09
CA GLU A 78 -47.53 4.63 -20.58
C GLU A 78 -48.13 5.75 -21.45
N ARG A 79 -47.38 6.30 -22.41
CA ARG A 79 -47.76 7.49 -23.20
C ARG A 79 -49.16 7.43 -23.80
N VAL A 80 -49.58 6.26 -24.29
CA VAL A 80 -50.88 6.05 -24.93
C VAL A 80 -52.05 6.11 -23.92
N LEU A 81 -51.75 5.93 -22.64
CA LEU A 81 -52.71 5.91 -21.53
C LEU A 81 -52.80 7.26 -20.81
N LEU A 82 -51.92 8.22 -21.11
CA LEU A 82 -51.83 9.51 -20.42
C LEU A 82 -52.50 10.64 -21.18
N THR A 83 -52.97 11.67 -20.46
CA THR A 83 -53.44 12.92 -21.07
C THR A 83 -52.26 13.78 -21.51
N LYS A 84 -52.51 14.79 -22.36
CA LYS A 84 -51.45 15.68 -22.83
C LYS A 84 -50.80 16.46 -21.67
N GLU A 85 -51.57 16.92 -20.69
CA GLU A 85 -51.00 17.63 -19.54
C GLU A 85 -50.07 16.72 -18.71
N LEU A 86 -50.47 15.47 -18.47
CA LEU A 86 -49.65 14.51 -17.71
C LEU A 86 -48.35 14.14 -18.45
N ILE A 87 -48.37 14.08 -19.78
CA ILE A 87 -47.16 13.86 -20.58
C ILE A 87 -46.21 15.05 -20.41
N GLU A 88 -46.71 16.28 -20.55
CA GLU A 88 -45.90 17.50 -20.40
C GLU A 88 -45.29 17.59 -18.99
N GLU A 89 -46.05 17.27 -17.94
CA GLU A 89 -45.55 17.25 -16.55
C GLU A 89 -44.40 16.24 -16.37
N ARG A 90 -44.54 15.02 -16.90
CA ARG A 90 -43.50 13.98 -16.82
C ARG A 90 -42.28 14.31 -17.67
N GLU A 91 -42.46 14.94 -18.84
CA GLU A 91 -41.34 15.43 -19.66
C GLU A 91 -40.57 16.55 -18.95
N GLU A 92 -41.27 17.43 -18.23
CA GLU A 92 -40.64 18.48 -17.42
C GLU A 92 -39.87 17.90 -16.23
N GLU A 93 -40.42 16.90 -15.52
CA GLU A 93 -39.74 16.19 -14.43
C GLU A 93 -38.44 15.50 -14.90
N ILE A 94 -38.50 14.79 -16.04
CA ILE A 94 -37.33 14.16 -16.65
C ILE A 94 -36.27 15.22 -16.98
N LYS A 95 -36.68 16.35 -17.57
CA LYS A 95 -35.77 17.43 -17.94
C LYS A 95 -35.10 18.08 -16.72
N ILE A 96 -35.84 18.28 -15.63
CA ILE A 96 -35.27 18.79 -14.37
C ILE A 96 -34.17 17.85 -13.87
N LEU A 97 -34.42 16.53 -13.87
CA LEU A 97 -33.43 15.54 -13.43
C LEU A 97 -32.21 15.46 -14.38
N GLU A 98 -32.41 15.63 -15.69
CA GLU A 98 -31.30 15.76 -16.64
C GLU A 98 -30.42 16.99 -16.36
N ASP A 99 -31.04 18.15 -16.13
CA ASP A 99 -30.34 19.39 -15.80
C ASP A 99 -29.60 19.28 -14.45
N GLU A 100 -30.21 18.62 -13.46
CA GLU A 100 -29.57 18.32 -12.17
C GLU A 100 -28.37 17.39 -12.31
N MET A 101 -28.48 16.34 -13.13
CA MET A 101 -27.38 15.42 -13.41
C MET A 101 -26.22 16.14 -14.10
N LEU A 102 -26.51 16.96 -15.11
CA LEU A 102 -25.49 17.75 -15.82
C LEU A 102 -24.80 18.75 -14.88
N LYS A 103 -25.57 19.42 -14.03
CA LYS A 103 -25.04 20.32 -13.00
C LYS A 103 -24.16 19.56 -12.01
N TYR A 104 -24.61 18.41 -11.52
CA TYR A 104 -23.80 17.58 -10.63
C TYR A 104 -22.50 17.16 -11.30
N GLN A 105 -22.53 16.73 -12.57
CA GLN A 105 -21.34 16.36 -13.32
C GLN A 105 -20.37 17.55 -13.44
N HIS A 106 -20.88 18.74 -13.77
CA HIS A 106 -20.07 19.96 -13.87
C HIS A 106 -19.48 20.36 -12.52
N ASP A 107 -20.28 20.35 -11.45
CA ASP A 107 -19.84 20.74 -10.11
C ASP A 107 -18.77 19.78 -9.56
N ARG A 108 -18.83 18.48 -9.88
CA ARG A 108 -17.83 17.49 -9.44
C ARG A 108 -16.61 17.39 -10.35
N PHE A 109 -16.81 17.33 -11.67
CA PHE A 109 -15.78 16.97 -12.66
C PHE A 109 -15.44 18.10 -13.64
N GLY A 110 -16.15 19.22 -13.59
CA GLY A 110 -15.88 20.38 -14.43
C GLY A 110 -14.59 21.10 -14.04
N PRO A 111 -14.17 22.10 -14.85
CA PRO A 111 -13.04 22.96 -14.52
C PRO A 111 -13.33 23.73 -13.22
N ASN A 112 -12.41 23.66 -12.25
CA ASN A 112 -12.64 24.15 -10.88
C ASN A 112 -13.79 23.46 -10.13
N GLY A 113 -14.24 22.29 -10.59
CA GLY A 113 -15.14 21.44 -9.81
C GLY A 113 -14.47 20.87 -8.57
N ASP A 114 -15.24 20.15 -7.75
CA ASP A 114 -14.76 19.60 -6.49
C ASP A 114 -13.54 18.70 -6.65
N LEU A 115 -13.48 17.89 -7.72
CA LEU A 115 -12.32 17.03 -7.97
C LEU A 115 -11.03 17.84 -8.08
N ASP A 116 -11.06 18.91 -8.85
CA ASP A 116 -9.91 19.76 -9.13
C ASP A 116 -9.50 20.56 -7.89
N ILE A 117 -10.47 21.10 -7.15
CA ILE A 117 -10.25 21.78 -5.87
C ILE A 117 -9.62 20.83 -4.85
N GLN A 118 -10.18 19.63 -4.69
CA GLN A 118 -9.69 18.64 -3.74
C GLN A 118 -8.31 18.12 -4.14
N ARG A 119 -8.06 17.92 -5.44
CA ARG A 119 -6.74 17.56 -5.94
C ARG A 119 -5.72 18.62 -5.57
N ARG A 120 -5.99 19.90 -5.84
CA ARG A 120 -5.10 20.99 -5.43
C ARG A 120 -4.89 21.01 -3.92
N GLN A 121 -5.95 20.96 -3.13
CA GLN A 121 -5.83 21.01 -1.66
C GLN A 121 -4.98 19.89 -1.06
N LEU A 122 -5.05 18.68 -1.61
CA LEU A 122 -4.33 17.53 -1.08
C LEU A 122 -2.92 17.37 -1.68
N VAL A 123 -2.78 17.60 -2.99
CA VAL A 123 -1.53 17.34 -3.72
C VAL A 123 -0.59 18.55 -3.73
N GLN A 124 -1.14 19.77 -3.78
CA GLN A 124 -0.32 20.98 -3.89
C GLN A 124 0.65 21.17 -2.70
N PRO A 125 0.24 20.95 -1.42
CA PRO A 125 1.19 21.08 -0.31
C PRO A 125 2.37 20.11 -0.42
N ILE A 126 2.12 18.90 -0.94
CA ILE A 126 3.16 17.89 -1.16
C ILE A 126 4.09 18.35 -2.29
N GLN A 127 3.54 18.84 -3.39
CA GLN A 127 4.33 19.41 -4.50
C GLN A 127 5.19 20.59 -4.04
N ASP A 128 4.63 21.49 -3.23
CA ASP A 128 5.35 22.64 -2.66
C ASP A 128 6.52 22.18 -1.77
N GLN A 129 6.31 21.13 -0.97
CA GLN A 129 7.37 20.51 -0.16
C GLN A 129 8.49 19.93 -1.04
N VAL A 130 8.13 19.17 -2.08
CA VAL A 130 9.13 18.64 -3.03
C VAL A 130 9.89 19.78 -3.69
N PHE A 131 9.18 20.82 -4.15
CA PHE A 131 9.76 21.98 -4.80
C PHE A 131 10.78 22.69 -3.91
N ASN A 132 10.44 22.94 -2.64
CA ASN A 132 11.37 23.56 -1.68
C ASN A 132 12.64 22.71 -1.48
N ILE A 133 12.50 21.38 -1.36
CA ILE A 133 13.65 20.48 -1.21
C ILE A 133 14.51 20.44 -2.49
N VAL A 134 13.88 20.47 -3.65
CA VAL A 134 14.58 20.59 -4.94
C VAL A 134 15.38 21.89 -4.99
N GLN A 135 14.81 23.01 -4.55
CA GLN A 135 15.51 24.30 -4.47
C GLN A 135 16.71 24.24 -3.51
N GLU A 136 16.56 23.69 -2.31
CA GLU A 136 17.65 23.52 -1.36
C GLU A 136 18.82 22.71 -1.94
N ILE A 137 18.50 21.60 -2.63
CA ILE A 137 19.50 20.78 -3.31
C ILE A 137 20.12 21.53 -4.49
N ALA A 138 19.32 22.29 -5.23
CA ALA A 138 19.78 23.14 -6.33
C ALA A 138 20.86 24.10 -5.86
N GLU A 139 20.58 24.84 -4.79
CA GLU A 139 21.47 25.84 -4.21
C GLU A 139 22.73 25.19 -3.64
N ALA A 140 22.57 24.11 -2.85
CA ALA A 140 23.69 23.41 -2.23
C ALA A 140 24.67 22.85 -3.28
N LYS A 141 24.17 22.32 -4.39
CA LYS A 141 24.98 21.76 -5.49
C LYS A 141 25.33 22.77 -6.58
N LYS A 142 24.81 24.00 -6.48
CA LYS A 142 24.98 25.09 -7.44
C LYS A 142 24.51 24.67 -8.84
N TYR A 143 23.31 24.07 -8.93
CA TYR A 143 22.65 23.87 -10.20
C TYR A 143 22.07 25.20 -10.70
N ASP A 144 22.24 25.49 -11.98
CA ASP A 144 21.67 26.66 -12.63
C ASP A 144 20.26 26.34 -13.15
N PHE A 145 20.00 25.08 -13.52
CA PHE A 145 18.71 24.61 -14.01
C PHE A 145 18.41 23.20 -13.48
N ILE A 146 17.15 22.96 -13.13
CA ILE A 146 16.62 21.63 -12.85
C ILE A 146 15.40 21.43 -13.74
N PHE A 147 15.42 20.36 -14.52
CA PHE A 147 14.32 20.00 -15.40
C PHE A 147 13.48 18.90 -14.77
N ASP A 148 12.16 19.03 -14.88
CA ASP A 148 11.25 17.93 -14.58
C ASP A 148 11.11 17.04 -15.82
N LYS A 149 11.45 15.75 -15.67
CA LYS A 149 11.30 14.73 -16.71
C LYS A 149 9.83 14.33 -16.92
N SER A 150 8.99 14.53 -15.92
CA SER A 150 7.55 14.24 -15.98
C SER A 150 6.76 15.35 -16.68
N ALA A 151 7.37 16.51 -16.92
CA ALA A 151 6.76 17.62 -17.65
C ALA A 151 6.84 17.43 -19.18
N ASP A 152 6.07 18.22 -19.93
CA ASP A 152 5.99 18.19 -21.41
C ASP A 152 7.32 18.47 -22.15
N VAL A 153 8.41 18.73 -21.43
CA VAL A 153 9.74 18.92 -22.02
C VAL A 153 10.31 17.55 -22.42
N VAL A 154 10.36 17.30 -23.72
CA VAL A 154 10.90 16.05 -24.26
C VAL A 154 12.42 15.99 -24.04
N MET A 155 12.85 15.21 -23.05
CA MET A 155 14.26 14.92 -22.79
C MET A 155 14.62 13.56 -23.40
N LEU A 156 15.33 13.59 -24.54
CA LEU A 156 15.71 12.36 -25.25
C LEU A 156 16.81 11.56 -24.54
N PHE A 157 17.72 12.25 -23.85
CA PHE A 157 18.82 11.62 -23.12
C PHE A 157 19.37 12.56 -22.06
N ALA A 158 19.54 12.05 -20.85
CA ALA A 158 20.32 12.70 -19.81
C ALA A 158 21.14 11.66 -19.05
N SER A 159 22.37 12.04 -18.69
CA SER A 159 23.23 11.15 -17.90
C SER A 159 22.66 10.99 -16.49
N LYS A 160 22.57 9.74 -16.00
CA LYS A 160 22.10 9.41 -14.63
C LYS A 160 22.82 10.18 -13.52
N ARG A 161 24.05 10.65 -13.76
CA ARG A 161 24.80 11.48 -12.79
C ARG A 161 24.15 12.84 -12.51
N ASN A 162 23.29 13.33 -13.40
CA ASN A 162 22.56 14.59 -13.27
C ASN A 162 21.16 14.38 -12.66
N ASP A 163 20.77 13.12 -12.43
CA ASP A 163 19.53 12.79 -11.74
C ASP A 163 19.69 13.07 -10.25
N ILE A 164 18.79 13.89 -9.71
CA ILE A 164 18.75 14.20 -8.29
C ILE A 164 17.49 13.65 -7.60
N SER A 165 16.64 12.90 -8.32
CA SER A 165 15.35 12.40 -7.81
C SER A 165 15.51 11.60 -6.51
N GLU A 166 16.46 10.66 -6.49
CA GLU A 166 16.78 9.86 -5.30
C GLU A 166 17.27 10.70 -4.11
N GLN A 167 17.97 11.81 -4.39
CA GLN A 167 18.44 12.71 -3.32
C GLN A 167 17.28 13.52 -2.75
N VAL A 168 16.38 13.97 -3.62
CA VAL A 168 15.15 14.69 -3.24
C VAL A 168 14.26 13.77 -2.40
N LEU A 169 14.00 12.54 -2.86
CA LEU A 169 13.17 11.57 -2.15
C LEU A 169 13.70 11.27 -0.75
N ARG A 170 15.01 11.06 -0.60
CA ARG A 170 15.62 10.88 0.73
C ARG A 170 15.48 12.12 1.61
N SER A 171 15.64 13.31 1.05
CA SER A 171 15.46 14.55 1.80
C SER A 171 14.00 14.73 2.24
N ILE A 172 13.02 14.34 1.42
CA ILE A 172 11.60 14.31 1.81
C ILE A 172 11.37 13.34 2.97
N ASN A 173 11.84 12.10 2.84
CA ASN A 173 11.70 11.08 3.89
C ASN A 173 12.39 11.51 5.20
N ARG A 174 13.52 12.22 5.11
CA ARG A 174 14.18 12.82 6.29
C ARG A 174 13.34 13.95 6.90
N ALA A 175 12.81 14.85 6.08
CA ALA A 175 11.94 15.93 6.54
C ALA A 175 10.68 15.40 7.24
N ALA A 176 10.01 14.41 6.65
CA ALA A 176 8.85 13.74 7.24
C ALA A 176 9.19 13.10 8.60
N ARG A 177 10.29 12.32 8.67
CA ARG A 177 10.75 11.71 9.93
C ARG A 177 11.01 12.75 11.03
N ARG A 178 11.57 13.92 10.68
CA ARG A 178 11.81 15.02 11.63
C ARG A 178 10.51 15.62 12.16
N GLU A 179 9.47 15.72 11.32
CA GLU A 179 8.16 16.23 11.69
C GLU A 179 7.44 15.26 12.64
N GLU A 180 7.56 13.95 12.40
CA GLU A 180 6.98 12.90 13.24
C GLU A 180 7.66 12.73 14.61
N ALA A 181 8.83 13.35 14.83
CA ALA A 181 9.64 13.17 16.04
C ALA A 181 8.99 13.81 17.29
N LYS A 182 8.36 12.98 18.13
CA LYS A 182 7.60 13.41 19.33
C LYS A 182 8.49 13.69 20.54
N SER A 183 9.66 13.05 20.64
CA SER A 183 10.59 13.19 21.78
C SER A 183 11.96 13.72 21.38
N ARG A 184 12.66 14.33 22.34
CA ARG A 184 14.09 14.70 22.22
C ARG A 184 14.98 13.49 21.92
N LYS A 185 14.57 12.29 22.35
CA LYS A 185 15.27 11.04 22.06
C LYS A 185 15.14 10.68 20.58
N ASP A 186 13.92 10.71 20.06
CA ASP A 186 13.60 10.43 18.65
C ASP A 186 14.37 11.37 17.72
N LYS A 187 14.41 12.67 18.05
CA LYS A 187 15.18 13.67 17.29
C LYS A 187 16.66 13.32 17.20
N LYS A 188 17.28 12.86 18.30
CA LYS A 188 18.70 12.46 18.33
C LYS A 188 18.95 11.16 17.55
N GLU A 189 17.98 10.24 17.53
CA GLU A 189 18.09 9.01 16.75
C GLU A 189 17.97 9.28 15.26
N ILE A 190 17.06 10.19 14.87
CA ILE A 190 16.93 10.66 13.49
C ILE A 190 18.20 11.38 13.04
N GLU A 191 18.70 12.35 13.81
CA GLU A 191 19.93 13.09 13.48
C GLU A 191 21.12 12.13 13.23
N LYS A 192 21.30 11.12 14.09
CA LYS A 192 22.33 10.09 13.89
C LYS A 192 22.13 9.26 12.63
N ARG A 193 20.87 8.93 12.27
CA ARG A 193 20.57 8.18 11.04
C ARG A 193 20.81 9.04 9.80
N GLU A 194 20.60 10.34 9.89
CA GLU A 194 20.81 11.29 8.79
C GLU A 194 22.28 11.61 8.51
N GLU A 195 23.14 11.45 9.52
CA GLU A 195 24.60 11.57 9.39
C GLU A 195 25.23 10.39 8.62
N LEU A 196 24.51 9.28 8.47
CA LEU A 196 24.98 8.10 7.75
C LEU A 196 25.12 8.39 6.25
N SER A 197 26.14 7.80 5.62
CA SER A 197 26.22 7.74 4.17
C SER A 197 25.12 6.86 3.58
N LEU A 198 24.92 6.93 2.26
CA LEU A 198 23.89 6.13 1.58
C LEU A 198 24.10 4.63 1.74
N GLU A 199 25.35 4.19 1.68
CA GLU A 199 25.71 2.78 1.83
C GLU A 199 25.42 2.32 3.27
N GLU A 200 25.77 3.14 4.25
CA GLU A 200 25.51 2.86 5.67
C GLU A 200 24.01 2.89 6.01
N GLU A 201 23.24 3.86 5.49
CA GLU A 201 21.78 3.91 5.67
C GLU A 201 21.13 2.66 5.08
N ASN A 202 21.49 2.27 3.85
CA ASN A 202 20.97 1.07 3.21
C ASN A 202 21.30 -0.20 4.02
N GLU A 203 22.54 -0.37 4.47
CA GLU A 203 22.94 -1.50 5.31
C GLU A 203 22.16 -1.57 6.62
N VAL A 204 21.95 -0.44 7.29
CA VAL A 204 21.14 -0.37 8.51
C VAL A 204 19.70 -0.77 8.21
N THR A 205 19.15 -0.29 7.10
CA THR A 205 17.76 -0.57 6.70
C THR A 205 17.57 -2.06 6.34
N GLU A 206 18.51 -2.67 5.62
CA GLU A 206 18.51 -4.12 5.33
C GLU A 206 18.62 -4.97 6.61
N ARG A 207 19.45 -4.55 7.57
CA ARG A 207 19.56 -5.23 8.87
C ARG A 207 18.27 -5.14 9.68
N GLU A 208 17.59 -3.98 9.66
CA GLU A 208 16.28 -3.78 10.28
C GLU A 208 15.23 -4.73 9.67
N ILE A 209 15.14 -4.76 8.33
CA ILE A 209 14.22 -5.66 7.60
C ILE A 209 14.50 -7.12 7.95
N ALA A 210 15.76 -7.55 7.88
CA ALA A 210 16.13 -8.93 8.20
C ALA A 210 15.84 -9.30 9.67
N ALA A 211 15.93 -8.35 10.60
CA ALA A 211 15.57 -8.58 12.00
C ALA A 211 14.05 -8.71 12.19
N GLU A 212 13.26 -7.89 11.51
CA GLU A 212 11.80 -7.93 11.49
C GLU A 212 11.30 -9.27 10.91
N GLU A 213 11.85 -9.70 9.79
CA GLU A 213 11.54 -10.99 9.15
C GLU A 213 11.83 -12.16 10.09
N ARG A 214 13.00 -12.19 10.73
CA ARG A 214 13.34 -13.23 11.72
C ARG A 214 12.38 -13.25 12.91
N LYS A 215 11.92 -12.07 13.36
CA LYS A 215 10.96 -11.96 14.45
C LYS A 215 9.60 -12.52 14.03
N ASN A 216 9.12 -12.14 12.85
CA ASN A 216 7.87 -12.63 12.28
C ASN A 216 7.91 -14.14 12.01
N GLU A 217 9.03 -14.65 11.49
CA GLU A 217 9.25 -16.08 11.30
C GLU A 217 9.23 -16.83 12.65
N ARG A 218 9.94 -16.30 13.66
CA ARG A 218 9.91 -16.87 15.02
C ARG A 218 8.50 -16.89 15.59
N GLU A 219 7.71 -15.85 15.38
CA GLU A 219 6.32 -15.78 15.83
C GLU A 219 5.46 -16.83 15.14
N ARG A 220 5.55 -16.97 13.82
CA ARG A 220 4.88 -18.02 13.04
C ARG A 220 5.24 -19.41 13.54
N LEU A 221 6.52 -19.68 13.78
CA LEU A 221 6.99 -20.97 14.32
C LEU A 221 6.44 -21.23 15.73
N LEU A 222 6.35 -20.21 16.57
CA LEU A 222 5.76 -20.33 17.90
C LEU A 222 4.25 -20.60 17.83
N GLU A 223 3.53 -19.95 16.92
CA GLU A 223 2.11 -20.18 16.68
C GLU A 223 1.85 -21.59 16.14
N GLU A 224 2.63 -22.04 15.17
CA GLU A 224 2.54 -23.40 14.64
C GLU A 224 2.80 -24.44 15.74
N ARG A 225 3.86 -24.25 16.54
CA ARG A 225 4.13 -25.10 17.71
C ARG A 225 2.98 -25.11 18.72
N LYS A 226 2.31 -23.98 18.95
CA LYS A 226 1.12 -23.91 19.81
C LYS A 226 -0.04 -24.70 19.18
N ARG A 227 -0.32 -24.50 17.89
CA ARG A 227 -1.37 -25.25 17.16
C ARG A 227 -1.17 -26.75 17.22
N VAL A 228 0.05 -27.23 16.97
CA VAL A 228 0.39 -28.66 17.07
C VAL A 228 0.23 -29.17 18.50
N ARG A 229 0.69 -28.41 19.49
CA ARG A 229 0.51 -28.78 20.91
C ARG A 229 -0.98 -28.89 21.28
N ASP A 230 -1.79 -27.93 20.83
CA ASP A 230 -3.20 -27.87 21.17
C ASP A 230 -4.00 -28.95 20.42
N SER A 231 -3.64 -29.30 19.19
CA SER A 231 -4.24 -30.44 18.47
C SER A 231 -3.90 -31.77 19.15
N VAL A 232 -2.65 -31.97 19.58
CA VAL A 232 -2.24 -33.16 20.35
C VAL A 232 -2.99 -33.23 21.67
N ARG A 233 -3.14 -32.11 22.40
CA ARG A 233 -3.93 -32.07 23.64
C ARG A 233 -5.41 -32.38 23.41
N ALA A 234 -5.99 -31.87 22.33
CA ALA A 234 -7.37 -32.14 21.96
C ALA A 234 -7.57 -33.63 21.62
N ALA A 235 -6.69 -34.22 20.82
CA ALA A 235 -6.72 -35.65 20.50
C ALA A 235 -6.58 -36.51 21.77
N ASN A 236 -5.61 -36.21 22.63
CA ASN A 236 -5.42 -36.91 23.90
C ASN A 236 -6.64 -36.79 24.82
N LYS A 237 -7.32 -35.64 24.82
CA LYS A 237 -8.56 -35.43 25.59
C LYS A 237 -9.70 -36.29 25.06
N ILE A 238 -9.87 -36.37 23.73
CA ILE A 238 -10.87 -37.21 23.08
C ILE A 238 -10.61 -38.69 23.42
N GLU A 239 -9.38 -39.16 23.26
CA GLU A 239 -9.00 -40.54 23.61
C GLU A 239 -9.27 -40.87 25.09
N PHE A 240 -8.97 -39.92 26.00
CA PHE A 240 -9.23 -40.09 27.43
C PHE A 240 -10.73 -40.16 27.72
N GLU A 241 -11.54 -39.29 27.10
CA GLU A 241 -13.00 -39.30 27.24
C GLU A 241 -13.62 -40.60 26.71
N GLU A 242 -13.13 -41.12 25.59
CA GLU A 242 -13.56 -42.41 25.05
C GLU A 242 -13.18 -43.58 25.95
N LYS A 243 -11.94 -43.66 26.43
CA LYS A 243 -11.50 -44.68 27.39
C LYS A 243 -12.34 -44.64 28.67
N ARG A 244 -12.65 -43.44 29.16
CA ARG A 244 -13.52 -43.25 30.34
C ARG A 244 -14.95 -43.72 30.07
N ARG A 245 -15.50 -43.43 28.87
CA ARG A 245 -16.84 -43.89 28.45
C ARG A 245 -16.91 -45.42 28.42
N LEU A 246 -15.96 -46.07 27.74
CA LEU A 246 -15.88 -47.53 27.66
C LEU A 246 -15.76 -48.18 29.05
N LEU A 247 -14.96 -47.60 29.94
CA LEU A 247 -14.76 -48.13 31.29
C LEU A 247 -16.00 -47.96 32.18
N ILE A 248 -16.77 -46.88 32.02
CA ILE A 248 -18.06 -46.69 32.69
C ILE A 248 -19.08 -47.71 32.17
N GLU A 249 -19.12 -47.92 30.85
CA GLU A 249 -20.00 -48.89 30.22
C GLU A 249 -19.66 -50.33 30.66
N GLU A 250 -18.38 -50.71 30.71
CA GLU A 250 -17.93 -52.01 31.22
C GLU A 250 -18.33 -52.19 32.69
N ARG A 251 -18.16 -51.14 33.53
CA ARG A 251 -18.60 -51.19 34.94
C ARG A 251 -20.11 -51.33 35.08
N GLN A 252 -20.89 -50.68 34.21
CA GLN A 252 -22.35 -50.83 34.17
C GLN A 252 -22.72 -52.25 33.76
N ARG A 253 -22.16 -52.76 32.66
CA ARG A 253 -22.36 -54.15 32.20
C ARG A 253 -22.00 -55.16 33.30
N ARG A 254 -20.87 -54.97 34.00
CA ARG A 254 -20.45 -55.83 35.12
C ARG A 254 -21.40 -55.72 36.33
N LYS A 255 -21.95 -54.54 36.62
CA LYS A 255 -22.99 -54.40 37.67
C LYS A 255 -24.30 -55.06 37.26
N ASP A 256 -24.71 -54.92 36.01
CA ASP A 256 -25.94 -55.49 35.47
C ASP A 256 -25.87 -57.01 35.38
N SER A 257 -24.70 -57.58 35.05
CA SER A 257 -24.49 -59.03 35.12
C SER A 257 -24.51 -59.54 36.56
N LEU A 258 -23.85 -58.84 37.49
CA LEU A 258 -23.90 -59.19 38.92
C LEU A 258 -25.30 -59.09 39.52
N SER A 259 -26.11 -58.10 39.10
CA SER A 259 -27.49 -57.96 39.57
C SER A 259 -28.41 -59.04 39.02
N LYS A 260 -28.23 -59.45 37.75
CA LYS A 260 -28.93 -60.59 37.13
C LYS A 260 -28.59 -61.91 37.83
N ILE A 261 -27.31 -62.17 38.10
CA ILE A 261 -26.86 -63.34 38.87
C ILE A 261 -27.49 -63.34 40.28
N ARG A 262 -27.56 -62.19 40.96
CA ARG A 262 -28.18 -62.07 42.29
C ARG A 262 -29.70 -62.31 42.27
N ASN A 263 -30.37 -62.02 41.15
CA ASN A 263 -31.80 -62.21 40.97
C ASN A 263 -32.17 -63.61 40.40
N GLY A 264 -31.19 -64.49 40.18
CA GLY A 264 -31.43 -65.87 39.74
C GLY A 264 -31.61 -66.04 38.23
N GLU A 265 -31.17 -65.07 37.41
CA GLU A 265 -31.16 -65.17 35.95
C GLU A 265 -29.74 -65.47 35.43
N ASP A 266 -29.62 -66.41 34.49
CA ASP A 266 -28.34 -66.87 33.93
C ASP A 266 -27.54 -65.73 33.25
N PRO A 267 -26.20 -65.73 33.37
CA PRO A 267 -25.37 -64.66 32.82
C PRO A 267 -25.34 -64.69 31.28
N PRO A 268 -25.17 -63.53 30.63
CA PRO A 268 -25.06 -63.47 29.19
C PRO A 268 -23.71 -64.07 28.75
N VAL A 269 -23.77 -64.98 27.77
CA VAL A 269 -22.62 -65.61 27.11
C VAL A 269 -21.74 -64.53 26.46
N GLU A 270 -20.49 -64.43 26.89
CA GLU A 270 -19.46 -63.65 26.20
C GLU A 270 -19.19 -64.30 24.84
N GLY A 271 -19.37 -63.53 23.77
CA GLY A 271 -19.05 -63.94 22.41
C GLY A 271 -17.58 -63.71 22.13
N ASP A 272 -16.81 -64.77 22.24
CA ASP A 272 -15.40 -64.84 21.88
C ASP A 272 -15.25 -64.69 20.36
N GLY A 273 -14.93 -63.48 19.90
CA GLY A 273 -14.52 -63.22 18.52
C GLY A 273 -13.00 -63.33 18.38
N GLU A 274 -12.50 -64.56 18.33
CA GLU A 274 -11.11 -64.86 17.97
C GLU A 274 -10.77 -64.39 16.54
N GLY A 275 -9.62 -63.72 16.40
CA GLY A 275 -8.62 -64.00 15.38
C GLY A 275 -8.94 -63.64 13.92
N ASN A 276 -8.47 -62.48 13.47
CA ASN A 276 -7.89 -62.38 12.12
C ASN A 276 -6.44 -61.90 12.22
N GLY A 277 -5.53 -62.86 12.31
CA GLY A 277 -4.10 -62.66 12.17
C GLY A 277 -3.73 -62.60 10.69
N GLY A 278 -3.01 -61.52 10.35
CA GLY A 278 -1.97 -61.39 9.33
C GLY A 278 -2.02 -62.23 8.05
N ASP A 279 -2.02 -61.51 6.92
CA ASP A 279 -1.12 -61.84 5.83
C ASP A 279 -0.35 -60.58 5.41
N GLY A 280 0.98 -60.71 5.45
CA GLY A 280 1.91 -59.68 5.01
C GLY A 280 2.29 -59.87 3.54
N ASN A 281 2.41 -58.76 2.82
CA ASN A 281 3.31 -58.59 1.67
C ASN A 281 3.48 -57.08 1.50
N GLY A 282 4.65 -56.45 1.68
CA GLY A 282 5.91 -56.80 1.03
C GLY A 282 5.98 -56.08 -0.32
N GLY A 283 6.43 -54.82 -0.32
CA GLY A 283 6.53 -54.03 -1.55
C GLY A 283 7.08 -52.63 -1.29
N GLY A 284 8.37 -52.56 -0.98
CA GLY A 284 9.11 -51.30 -1.09
C GLY A 284 9.28 -50.93 -2.55
N LEU A 285 9.43 -49.63 -2.83
CA LEU A 285 10.20 -49.09 -3.96
C LEU A 285 10.34 -47.57 -3.76
N LYS A 286 11.61 -47.17 -3.59
CA LYS A 286 12.26 -45.88 -3.91
C LYS A 286 11.59 -44.57 -3.56
#